data_AF-A0A447UIU2-F1
#
_entry.id   AF-A0A447UIU2-F1
#
_cell.length_a   1.000
_cell.length_b   1.000
_cell.length_c   1.000
_cell.angle_alpha   90.00
_cell.angle_beta   90.00
_cell.angle_gamma   90.00
#
_symmetry.space_group_name_H-M   'P 1'
#
loop_
_entity.id
_entity.type
_entity.pdbx_description
1 polymer ?
#
loop_
_entity_poly.entity_id
_entity_poly.type
_entity_poly.pdbx_seq_one_letter_code
_entity_poly.pdbx_strand_id
1 'polypeptide(L)'
;MDQKQIEEIVRSVMASMGESQPQAPAESAPACSAKQCAAPSAPSAAESCALDLGSAEAKAWVGVENPHRADVLAELRRSTAARVCTGRAGPRPRTLALLRFLADHSRSKDTVLKEVPEEWGESTGAAGSAFGNQRQKPLSDPARIWGVV
;
A
#
# COMPACT_ATOMS: atom_id res chain seq x y z
N MET A 1 -2.76 51.16 13.78
CA MET A 1 -1.64 50.30 14.20
C MET A 1 -0.43 50.68 13.36
N ASP A 2 0.69 51.03 14.00
CA ASP A 2 1.93 51.38 13.31
C ASP A 2 2.67 50.12 12.82
N GLN A 3 3.20 50.17 11.60
CA GLN A 3 3.97 49.08 10.98
C GLN A 3 5.15 48.62 11.86
N LYS A 4 5.77 49.57 12.57
CA LYS A 4 6.92 49.32 13.45
C LYS A 4 6.56 48.47 14.68
N GLN A 5 5.36 48.63 15.22
CA GLN A 5 4.90 47.80 16.35
C GLN A 5 4.65 46.36 15.91
N ILE A 6 4.17 46.16 14.68
CA ILE A 6 3.93 44.81 14.13
C ILE A 6 5.26 44.06 13.97
N GLU A 7 6.29 44.73 13.45
CA GLU A 7 7.62 44.14 13.26
C GLU A 7 8.31 43.79 14.58
N GLU A 8 8.12 44.61 15.62
CA GLU A 8 8.68 44.35 16.95
C GLU A 8 8.03 43.14 17.62
N ILE A 9 6.71 43.00 17.50
CA ILE A 9 5.98 41.85 18.02
C ILE A 9 6.43 40.56 17.32
N VAL A 10 6.55 40.57 15.99
CA VAL A 10 7.01 39.40 15.22
C VAL A 10 8.44 39.01 15.61
N ARG A 11 9.34 39.99 15.81
CA ARG A 11 10.71 39.74 16.25
C ARG A 11 10.77 39.12 17.66
N SER A 12 9.92 39.61 18.57
CA SER A 12 9.81 39.09 19.94
C SER A 12 9.29 37.65 19.97
N VAL A 13 8.27 37.35 19.15
CA VAL A 13 7.71 35.98 19.04
C VAL A 13 8.71 35.01 18.43
N MET A 14 9.44 35.41 17.40
CA MET A 14 10.49 34.60 16.79
C MET A 14 11.63 34.30 17.77
N ALA A 15 12.01 35.26 18.62
CA ALA A 15 13.00 35.06 19.68
C ALA A 15 12.48 34.12 20.78
N SER A 16 11.22 34.27 21.19
CA SER A 16 10.57 33.42 22.20
C SER A 16 10.43 31.95 21.76
N MET A 17 10.30 31.68 20.46
CA MET A 17 10.23 30.31 19.93
C MET A 17 11.60 29.62 19.84
N GLY A 18 12.69 30.37 19.98
CA GLY A 18 14.07 29.87 19.89
C GLY A 18 14.70 29.44 21.22
N GLU A 19 14.11 29.81 22.36
CA GLU A 19 14.63 29.47 23.70
C GLU A 19 13.82 28.34 24.34
N SER A 20 14.22 27.10 24.08
CA SER A 20 13.84 25.95 24.91
C SER A 20 14.84 25.80 26.06
N GLN A 21 14.51 26.34 27.23
CA GLN A 21 15.24 26.09 28.49
C GLN A 21 14.89 24.71 29.10
N PRO A 22 15.74 24.17 30.01
CA PRO A 22 15.90 22.74 30.30
C PRO A 22 14.88 22.16 31.29
N GLN A 23 14.63 20.85 31.19
CA GLN A 23 13.82 20.07 32.13
C GLN A 23 14.64 19.49 33.30
N ALA A 24 14.12 19.63 34.53
CA ALA A 24 13.92 18.61 35.60
C ALA A 24 13.61 19.30 36.96
N PRO A 25 12.94 18.70 38.00
CA PRO A 25 12.46 17.30 38.18
C PRO A 25 11.02 17.09 38.79
N ALA A 26 10.59 15.80 38.78
CA ALA A 26 9.75 15.02 39.75
C ALA A 26 8.20 15.10 39.91
N GLU A 27 7.58 13.90 39.78
CA GLU A 27 6.40 13.26 40.44
C GLU A 27 4.99 13.93 40.38
N SER A 28 3.93 13.32 39.82
CA SER A 28 3.20 12.13 40.32
C SER A 28 2.06 11.69 39.34
N ALA A 29 1.70 10.40 39.34
CA ALA A 29 0.69 9.73 38.48
C ALA A 29 -0.79 10.04 38.91
N PRO A 30 -1.89 9.57 38.24
CA PRO A 30 -2.01 8.65 37.10
C PRO A 30 -3.06 9.01 36.00
N ALA A 31 -3.15 8.11 35.01
CA ALA A 31 -4.33 7.78 34.17
C ALA A 31 -4.51 8.39 32.76
N CYS A 32 -4.63 7.43 31.83
CA CYS A 32 -5.46 7.40 30.62
C CYS A 32 -5.08 8.22 29.36
N SER A 33 -4.74 7.42 28.34
CA SER A 33 -5.30 7.46 26.98
C SER A 33 -4.60 8.32 25.91
N ALA A 34 -4.56 7.72 24.72
CA ALA A 34 -4.04 8.22 23.45
C ALA A 34 -2.52 8.40 23.34
N LYS A 35 -1.82 7.30 23.06
CA LYS A 35 -0.52 7.35 22.37
C LYS A 35 -0.77 7.88 20.94
N GLN A 36 -0.76 9.19 20.78
CA GLN A 36 -0.54 9.83 19.48
C GLN A 36 0.85 9.41 19.00
N CYS A 37 0.89 8.52 18.02
CA CYS A 37 2.10 8.28 17.25
C CYS A 37 2.33 9.52 16.37
N ALA A 38 3.19 10.41 16.83
CA ALA A 38 3.73 11.49 16.02
C ALA A 38 4.49 10.89 14.83
N ALA A 39 4.00 11.15 13.62
CA ALA A 39 4.74 10.91 12.40
C ALA A 39 5.85 11.96 12.28
N PRO A 40 7.13 11.58 12.10
CA PRO A 40 8.15 12.54 11.71
C PRO A 40 7.97 12.88 10.23
N SER A 41 7.53 14.11 9.97
CA SER A 41 7.57 14.73 8.65
C SER A 41 9.01 15.02 8.27
N ALA A 42 9.54 14.31 7.27
CA ALA A 42 10.79 14.63 6.58
C ALA A 42 10.71 14.09 5.12
N PRO A 43 11.51 14.64 4.20
CA PRO A 43 11.09 15.13 2.89
C PRO A 43 10.86 14.05 1.84
N SER A 44 10.11 14.43 0.80
CA SER A 44 9.95 13.71 -0.48
C SER A 44 11.31 13.44 -1.14
N ALA A 45 11.95 12.39 -0.68
CA ALA A 45 13.00 11.66 -1.37
C ALA A 45 12.38 10.29 -1.62
N ALA A 46 12.22 9.92 -2.90
CA ALA A 46 11.65 8.66 -3.38
C ALA A 46 11.61 7.60 -2.28
N GLU A 47 10.42 7.39 -1.70
CA GLU A 47 10.19 6.38 -0.67
C GLU A 47 10.53 5.03 -1.28
N SER A 48 11.79 4.61 -1.12
CA SER A 48 12.23 3.32 -1.57
C SER A 48 11.52 2.30 -0.70
N CYS A 49 10.43 1.72 -1.23
CA CYS A 49 9.90 0.49 -0.68
C CYS A 49 11.04 -0.52 -0.74
N ALA A 50 11.68 -0.81 0.41
CA ALA A 50 12.82 -1.73 0.47
C ALA A 50 12.49 -3.11 -0.10
N LEU A 51 11.19 -3.45 -0.21
CA LEU A 51 10.68 -4.63 -0.88
C LEU A 51 9.47 -4.26 -1.75
N ASP A 52 9.54 -4.55 -3.06
CA ASP A 52 8.38 -4.48 -3.96
C ASP A 52 7.47 -5.70 -3.73
N LEU A 53 6.19 -5.45 -3.42
CA LEU A 53 5.19 -6.49 -3.16
C LEU A 53 4.84 -7.33 -4.40
N GLY A 54 5.02 -6.78 -5.60
CA GLY A 54 4.81 -7.47 -6.88
C GLY A 54 5.98 -8.35 -7.32
N SER A 55 7.15 -8.16 -6.71
CA SER A 55 8.41 -8.83 -7.06
C SER A 55 8.39 -10.33 -6.85
N ALA A 56 9.28 -11.05 -7.55
CA ALA A 56 9.52 -12.48 -7.37
C ALA A 56 9.95 -12.82 -5.93
N GLU A 57 10.77 -11.96 -5.32
CA GLU A 57 11.23 -12.09 -3.94
C GLU A 57 10.06 -12.07 -2.94
N ALA A 58 9.17 -11.08 -3.06
CA ALA A 58 7.96 -11.04 -2.24
C ALA A 58 7.05 -12.24 -2.51
N LYS A 59 7.08 -12.85 -3.71
CA LYS A 59 6.30 -14.07 -4.00
C LYS A 59 6.90 -15.27 -3.28
N ALA A 60 8.22 -15.41 -3.28
CA ALA A 60 8.93 -16.53 -2.70
C ALA A 60 9.12 -16.44 -1.17
N TRP A 61 8.75 -15.32 -0.55
CA TRP A 61 8.91 -15.10 0.87
C TRP A 61 8.25 -16.19 1.74
N VAL A 62 9.02 -16.70 2.71
CA VAL A 62 8.58 -17.67 3.72
C VAL A 62 8.56 -16.97 5.07
N GLY A 63 7.39 -16.99 5.72
CA GLY A 63 7.11 -16.24 6.94
C GLY A 63 6.85 -17.08 8.18
N VAL A 64 7.08 -18.39 8.14
CA VAL A 64 6.89 -19.28 9.30
C VAL A 64 7.98 -19.04 10.34
N GLU A 65 7.60 -18.67 11.55
CA GLU A 65 8.51 -18.52 12.69
C GLU A 65 8.79 -19.88 13.32
N ASN A 66 10.05 -20.15 13.71
CA ASN A 66 10.53 -21.42 14.27
C ASN A 66 10.07 -22.68 13.50
N PRO A 67 10.40 -22.81 12.20
CA PRO A 67 9.98 -23.96 11.42
C PRO A 67 10.69 -25.24 11.89
N HIS A 68 9.96 -26.35 11.92
CA HIS A 68 10.56 -27.67 12.21
C HIS A 68 11.60 -28.06 11.14
N ARG A 69 11.35 -27.69 9.88
CA ARG A 69 12.22 -27.93 8.72
C ARG A 69 12.09 -26.80 7.70
N ALA A 70 13.07 -25.91 7.64
CA ALA A 70 13.03 -24.72 6.77
C ALA A 70 13.27 -25.06 5.28
N ASP A 71 14.07 -26.08 5.01
CA ASP A 71 14.38 -26.63 3.69
C ASP A 71 13.10 -27.05 2.94
N VAL A 72 12.26 -27.82 3.63
CA VAL A 72 10.98 -28.33 3.08
C VAL A 72 10.01 -27.19 2.81
N LEU A 73 9.96 -26.16 3.65
CA LEU A 73 9.08 -25.01 3.41
C LEU A 73 9.47 -24.23 2.17
N ALA A 74 10.78 -24.09 1.90
CA ALA A 74 11.24 -23.44 0.69
C ALA A 74 10.86 -24.24 -0.56
N GLU A 75 10.93 -25.58 -0.49
CA GLU A 75 10.50 -26.47 -1.58
C GLU A 75 8.98 -26.43 -1.79
N LEU A 76 8.20 -26.56 -0.71
CA LEU A 76 6.74 -26.43 -0.75
C LEU A 76 6.31 -25.08 -1.31
N ARG A 77 7.04 -24.01 -0.99
CA ARG A 77 6.76 -22.69 -1.55
C ARG A 77 7.02 -22.65 -3.05
N ARG A 78 8.06 -23.31 -3.55
CA ARG A 78 8.40 -23.39 -4.98
C ARG A 78 7.46 -24.30 -5.77
N SER A 79 6.91 -25.34 -5.14
CA SER A 79 6.07 -26.33 -5.82
C SER A 79 4.66 -25.83 -6.17
N THR A 80 4.20 -24.72 -5.57
CA THR A 80 2.86 -24.18 -5.81
C THR A 80 2.85 -22.66 -5.96
N ALA A 81 1.95 -22.17 -6.82
CA ALA A 81 1.62 -20.74 -6.90
C ALA A 81 0.74 -20.27 -5.74
N ALA A 82 0.12 -21.20 -4.99
CA ALA A 82 -0.71 -20.88 -3.84
C ALA A 82 0.08 -20.16 -2.72
N ARG A 83 -0.63 -19.40 -1.89
CA ARG A 83 -0.05 -18.58 -0.81
C ARG A 83 0.24 -19.42 0.44
N VAL A 84 1.08 -20.44 0.30
CA VAL A 84 1.52 -21.31 1.39
C VAL A 84 2.76 -20.74 2.10
N CYS A 85 3.07 -21.27 3.29
CA CYS A 85 4.31 -20.98 4.03
C CYS A 85 4.49 -19.50 4.45
N THR A 86 3.43 -18.71 4.49
CA THR A 86 3.44 -17.29 4.89
C THR A 86 3.46 -17.08 6.41
N GLY A 87 3.22 -18.14 7.18
CA GLY A 87 3.17 -18.10 8.64
C GLY A 87 1.91 -17.43 9.18
N ARG A 88 1.95 -17.08 10.47
CA ARG A 88 0.81 -16.48 11.19
C ARG A 88 1.30 -15.57 12.30
N ALA A 89 0.48 -14.60 12.67
CA ALA A 89 0.58 -13.84 13.91
C ALA A 89 -0.64 -14.21 14.77
N GLY A 90 -0.47 -15.16 15.70
CA GLY A 90 -1.59 -15.79 16.40
C GLY A 90 -2.51 -16.54 15.43
N PRO A 91 -3.83 -16.26 15.40
CA PRO A 91 -4.75 -16.82 14.39
C PRO A 91 -4.81 -15.99 13.09
N ARG A 92 -4.12 -14.85 13.01
CA ARG A 92 -4.21 -13.91 11.89
C ARG A 92 -3.06 -14.11 10.89
N PRO A 93 -3.24 -13.71 9.62
CA PRO A 93 -2.13 -13.66 8.66
C PRO A 93 -1.05 -12.66 9.10
N ARG A 94 0.20 -12.88 8.70
CA ARG A 94 1.28 -11.91 8.91
C ARG A 94 1.08 -10.67 8.03
N THR A 95 1.60 -9.53 8.48
CA THR A 95 1.43 -8.23 7.82
C THR A 95 1.87 -8.25 6.36
N LEU A 96 3.04 -8.81 6.06
CA LEU A 96 3.55 -8.88 4.68
C LEU A 96 2.62 -9.70 3.77
N ALA A 97 2.12 -10.84 4.26
CA ALA A 97 1.18 -11.68 3.52
C ALA A 97 -0.14 -10.94 3.22
N LEU A 98 -0.64 -10.16 4.19
CA LEU A 98 -1.83 -9.32 4.03
C LEU A 98 -1.59 -8.17 3.04
N LEU A 99 -0.49 -7.43 3.16
CA LEU A 99 -0.15 -6.33 2.26
C LEU A 99 -0.01 -6.81 0.82
N ARG A 100 0.67 -7.94 0.62
CA ARG A 100 0.78 -8.58 -0.69
C ARG A 100 -0.58 -8.99 -1.25
N PHE A 101 -1.46 -9.55 -0.42
CA PHE A 101 -2.82 -9.90 -0.83
C PHE A 101 -3.59 -8.66 -1.30
N LEU A 102 -3.50 -7.55 -0.56
CA LEU A 102 -4.14 -6.29 -0.94
C LEU A 102 -3.56 -5.70 -2.23
N ALA A 103 -2.24 -5.77 -2.43
CA ALA A 103 -1.57 -5.32 -3.64
C ALA A 103 -1.96 -6.16 -4.88
N ASP A 104 -2.07 -7.47 -4.71
CA ASP A 104 -2.55 -8.34 -5.80
C ASP A 104 -4.04 -8.10 -6.09
N HIS A 105 -4.84 -7.82 -5.06
CA HIS A 105 -6.26 -7.52 -5.20
C HIS A 105 -6.53 -6.20 -5.92
N SER A 106 -5.77 -5.14 -5.62
CA SER A 106 -5.90 -3.87 -6.34
C SER A 106 -5.60 -4.06 -7.83
N ARG A 107 -4.50 -4.73 -8.17
CA ARG A 107 -4.14 -5.07 -9.55
C ARG A 107 -5.21 -5.93 -10.23
N SER A 108 -5.76 -6.90 -9.51
CA SER A 108 -6.83 -7.76 -10.03
C SER A 108 -8.08 -6.95 -10.39
N LYS A 109 -8.45 -5.95 -9.59
CA LYS A 109 -9.58 -5.07 -9.89
C LYS A 109 -9.36 -4.24 -11.15
N ASP A 110 -8.15 -3.73 -11.34
CA ASP A 110 -7.82 -2.92 -12.53
C ASP A 110 -7.95 -3.73 -13.82
N THR A 111 -7.62 -5.03 -13.79
CA THR A 111 -7.73 -5.89 -14.97
C THR A 111 -9.16 -6.14 -15.43
N VAL A 112 -10.17 -5.99 -14.56
CA VAL A 112 -11.58 -6.23 -14.92
C VAL A 112 -12.11 -5.16 -15.88
N LEU A 113 -11.61 -3.93 -15.78
CA LEU A 113 -12.07 -2.80 -16.59
C LEU A 113 -11.16 -2.50 -17.78
N LYS A 114 -10.04 -3.19 -17.91
CA LYS A 114 -9.07 -2.97 -18.98
C LYS A 114 -9.53 -3.67 -20.26
N GLU A 115 -9.70 -2.89 -21.33
CA GLU A 115 -10.02 -3.39 -22.67
C GLU A 115 -8.76 -3.54 -23.52
N VAL A 116 -8.83 -4.41 -24.53
CA VAL A 116 -7.77 -4.57 -25.52
C VAL A 116 -7.89 -3.43 -26.54
N PRO A 117 -6.78 -2.72 -26.88
CA PRO A 117 -6.82 -1.69 -27.91
C PRO A 117 -7.29 -2.24 -29.25
N GLU A 118 -8.14 -1.49 -29.97
CA GLU A 118 -8.72 -1.92 -31.24
C GLU A 118 -7.65 -2.20 -32.31
N GLU A 119 -6.59 -1.38 -32.34
CA GLU A 119 -5.40 -1.53 -33.20
C GLU A 119 -4.71 -2.91 -33.06
N TRP A 120 -4.75 -3.50 -31.85
CA TRP A 120 -4.20 -4.84 -31.61
C TRP A 120 -5.09 -5.93 -32.22
N GLY A 121 -6.41 -5.74 -32.22
CA GLY A 121 -7.35 -6.65 -32.85
C GLY A 121 -7.19 -6.69 -34.37
N GLU A 122 -7.04 -5.51 -34.98
CA GLU A 122 -6.83 -5.35 -36.43
C GLU A 122 -5.54 -6.01 -36.91
N SER A 123 -4.43 -5.79 -36.19
CA SER A 123 -3.12 -6.38 -36.54
C SER A 123 -3.06 -7.90 -36.35
N THR A 124 -3.88 -8.45 -35.46
CA THR A 124 -3.94 -9.90 -35.19
C THR A 124 -4.97 -10.62 -36.08
N GLY A 125 -5.72 -9.88 -36.92
CA GLY A 125 -6.79 -10.44 -37.77
C GLY A 125 -8.06 -10.83 -37.00
N ALA A 126 -8.18 -10.43 -35.74
CA ALA A 126 -9.38 -10.60 -34.93
C ALA A 126 -10.33 -9.43 -35.26
N ALA A 127 -11.36 -9.68 -36.08
CA ALA A 127 -12.27 -8.66 -36.59
C ALA A 127 -12.73 -7.65 -35.50
N GLY A 128 -12.23 -6.42 -35.60
CA GLY A 128 -12.33 -5.37 -34.58
C GLY A 128 -13.71 -4.74 -34.38
N SER A 129 -14.79 -5.28 -34.95
CA SER A 129 -16.10 -4.59 -34.91
C SER A 129 -17.04 -5.04 -33.78
N ALA A 130 -16.69 -6.06 -32.99
CA ALA A 130 -17.60 -6.62 -31.97
C ALA A 130 -17.44 -6.01 -30.55
N PHE A 131 -16.39 -5.23 -30.30
CA PHE A 131 -16.07 -4.69 -28.95
C PHE A 131 -16.50 -3.22 -28.75
N GLY A 132 -17.30 -2.67 -29.67
CA GLY A 132 -17.74 -1.27 -29.62
C GLY A 132 -18.51 -0.90 -28.34
N ASN A 133 -18.01 0.12 -27.64
CA ASN A 133 -18.62 0.88 -26.53
C ASN A 133 -19.26 0.07 -25.39
N GLN A 134 -18.69 -1.11 -25.07
CA GLN A 134 -19.10 -1.96 -23.95
C GLN A 134 -18.81 -1.33 -22.57
N ARG A 135 -17.98 -0.26 -22.50
CA ARG A 135 -17.61 0.44 -21.24
C ARG A 135 -18.79 0.95 -20.41
N GLN A 136 -19.86 1.40 -21.06
CA GLN A 136 -21.01 2.02 -20.39
C GLN A 136 -22.05 1.01 -19.88
N LYS A 137 -22.04 -0.22 -20.39
CA LYS A 137 -22.96 -1.28 -19.93
C LYS A 137 -22.52 -1.77 -18.55
N PRO A 138 -23.40 -2.06 -17.59
CA PRO A 138 -22.99 -2.58 -16.30
C PRO A 138 -22.36 -3.98 -16.44
N LEU A 139 -21.45 -4.36 -15.53
CA LEU A 139 -20.84 -5.71 -15.55
C LEU A 139 -21.88 -6.82 -15.34
N SER A 140 -23.04 -6.48 -14.76
CA SER A 140 -24.18 -7.39 -14.63
C SER A 140 -24.89 -7.68 -15.96
N ASP A 141 -24.62 -6.93 -17.04
CA ASP A 141 -25.17 -7.19 -18.37
C ASP A 141 -24.41 -8.37 -19.02
N PRO A 142 -25.06 -9.53 -19.25
CA PRO A 142 -24.42 -10.66 -19.90
C PRO A 142 -23.92 -10.34 -21.32
N ALA A 143 -24.55 -9.39 -22.03
CA ALA A 143 -24.09 -8.96 -23.35
C ALA A 143 -22.70 -8.29 -23.31
N ARG A 144 -22.30 -7.75 -22.14
CA ARG A 144 -20.97 -7.17 -21.92
C ARG A 144 -19.89 -8.23 -21.67
N ILE A 145 -20.25 -9.33 -21.02
CA ILE A 145 -19.32 -10.40 -20.69
C ILE A 145 -19.09 -11.31 -21.90
N TRP A 146 -20.15 -11.59 -22.66
CA TRP A 146 -20.10 -12.56 -23.75
C TRP A 146 -19.92 -11.95 -25.14
N GLY A 147 -19.98 -10.62 -25.28
CA GLY A 147 -19.81 -9.94 -26.57
C GLY A 147 -20.86 -10.35 -27.61
N VAL A 148 -22.01 -10.86 -27.17
CA VAL A 148 -23.13 -11.27 -28.02
C VAL A 148 -24.16 -10.14 -28.02
N VAL A 149 -24.41 -9.59 -29.21
CA VAL A 149 -25.61 -8.80 -29.53
C VAL A 149 -26.80 -9.75 -29.68
#